data_AF-X1TZI3-F1
#
_entry.id   AF-X1TZI3-F1
#
_cell.length_a   1.000
_cell.length_b   1.000
_cell.length_c   1.000
_cell.angle_alpha   90.00
_cell.angle_beta   90.00
_cell.angle_gamma   90.00
#
_symmetry.space_group_name_H-M   'P 1'
#
loop_
_entity.id
_entity.type
_entity.pdbx_description
1 polymer ?
#
loop_
_entity_poly.entity_id
_entity_poly.type
_entity_poly.pdbx_seq_one_letter_code
_entity_poly.pdbx_strand_id
1 'polypeptide(L)' 'MDVKLSPDTPQFGGLDSRELLNLPYGIFELPIIGFDVVEVAPTLDDSKIVFFDARKIITNAGDIIIERKRN' A
#
# COMPACT_ATOMS: atom_id res chain seq x y z
N MET A 1 2.11 9.10 -11.00
CA MET A 1 2.11 7.68 -11.42
C MET A 1 0.97 7.09 -10.62
N ASP A 2 -0.18 6.91 -11.25
CA ASP A 2 -1.44 6.51 -10.62
C ASP A 2 -1.25 5.08 -10.07
N VAL A 3 -1.44 4.85 -8.77
CA VAL A 3 -1.35 3.48 -8.23
C VAL A 3 -2.58 2.72 -8.68
N LYS A 4 -2.41 1.94 -9.76
CA LYS A 4 -3.40 0.97 -10.21
C LYS A 4 -3.34 -0.26 -9.31
N LEU A 5 -3.99 -0.20 -8.16
CA LEU A 5 -4.13 -1.37 -7.29
C LEU A 5 -5.14 -2.40 -7.82
N SER A 6 -5.89 -2.12 -8.89
CA SER A 6 -6.83 -3.07 -9.51
C SER A 6 -6.79 -2.94 -11.04
N PRO A 7 -5.98 -3.73 -11.76
CA PRO A 7 -5.90 -3.70 -13.23
C PRO A 7 -7.21 -4.10 -13.92
N ASP A 8 -8.09 -4.77 -13.18
CA ASP A 8 -9.42 -5.25 -13.53
C ASP A 8 -10.51 -4.17 -13.41
N THR A 9 -10.33 -3.14 -12.58
CA THR A 9 -11.21 -1.95 -12.54
C THR A 9 -10.42 -0.64 -12.43
N PRO A 10 -9.61 -0.27 -13.43
CA PRO A 10 -8.79 0.93 -13.37
C PRO A 10 -9.68 2.18 -13.38
N GLN A 11 -9.58 2.98 -12.32
CA GLN A 11 -10.27 4.27 -12.18
C GLN A 11 -9.24 5.38 -12.29
N PHE A 12 -9.59 6.44 -13.02
CA PHE A 12 -8.74 7.63 -13.14
C PHE A 12 -8.90 8.53 -11.91
N GLY A 13 -7.80 9.12 -11.45
CA GLY A 13 -7.79 10.05 -10.32
C GLY A 13 -7.58 9.37 -8.97
N GLY A 14 -6.86 8.24 -8.96
CA GLY A 14 -6.46 7.54 -7.74
C GLY A 14 -5.28 8.22 -7.04
N LEU A 15 -4.82 7.59 -5.98
CA LEU A 15 -3.61 8.01 -5.26
C LEU A 15 -2.38 7.71 -6.12
N ASP A 16 -1.37 8.57 -6.05
CA ASP A 16 -0.04 8.24 -6.56
C ASP A 16 0.76 7.36 -5.59
N SER A 17 1.81 6.68 -6.07
CA SER A 17 2.58 5.74 -5.23
C SER A 17 3.23 6.43 -4.02
N ARG A 18 3.50 7.73 -4.09
CA ARG A 18 4.08 8.49 -2.97
C ARG A 18 3.00 8.78 -1.93
N GLU A 19 1.82 9.21 -2.36
CA GLU A 19 0.65 9.42 -1.49
C GLU A 19 0.27 8.13 -0.78
N LEU A 20 0.22 7.02 -1.51
CA LEU A 20 -0.05 5.70 -0.93
C LEU A 20 1.01 5.27 0.09
N LEU A 21 2.30 5.46 -0.20
CA LEU A 21 3.37 5.07 0.73
C LEU A 21 3.49 6.00 1.93
N ASN A 22 2.93 7.22 1.86
CA ASN A 22 2.87 8.16 2.97
C ASN A 22 1.63 7.96 3.86
N LEU A 23 0.56 7.35 3.34
CA LEU A 23 -0.68 7.08 4.05
C LEU A 23 -0.49 6.37 5.42
N PRO A 24 0.38 5.34 5.54
CA PRO A 24 0.56 4.63 6.80
C PRO A 24 1.04 5.51 7.96
N TYR A 25 1.80 6.58 7.68
CA TYR A 25 2.33 7.45 8.74
C TYR A 25 1.22 8.20 9.47
N GLY A 26 0.15 8.60 8.77
CA GLY A 26 -1.02 9.26 9.37
C GLY A 26 -2.06 8.28 9.91
N ILE A 27 -2.43 7.24 9.13
CA ILE A 27 -3.52 6.32 9.54
C ILE A 27 -3.15 5.49 10.77
N PHE A 28 -1.90 5.04 10.86
CA PHE A 28 -1.49 4.11 11.91
C PHE A 28 -1.21 4.83 13.25
N GLU A 29 -1.51 6.12 13.36
CA GLU A 29 -1.67 6.80 14.65
C GLU A 29 -2.86 6.25 15.46
N LEU A 30 -3.84 5.65 14.77
CA LEU A 30 -4.98 4.99 15.38
C LEU A 30 -4.59 3.61 15.94
N PRO A 31 -5.36 3.05 16.89
CA PRO A 31 -5.15 1.69 17.40
C PRO A 31 -5.57 0.63 16.37
N ILE A 32 -4.82 0.53 15.28
CA ILE A 32 -5.04 -0.42 14.18
C ILE A 32 -4.59 -1.82 14.62
N ILE A 33 -5.49 -2.80 14.52
CA ILE A 33 -5.22 -4.20 14.87
C ILE A 33 -4.69 -5.03 13.69
N GLY A 34 -4.81 -4.52 12.47
CA GLY A 34 -4.36 -5.15 11.23
C GLY A 34 -4.74 -4.33 10.00
N PHE A 35 -4.11 -4.65 8.87
CA PHE A 35 -4.43 -4.10 7.56
C PHE A 35 -4.27 -5.20 6.50
N ASP A 36 -4.88 -5.02 5.34
CA ASP A 36 -4.80 -5.94 4.21
C ASP A 36 -4.50 -5.18 2.92
N VAL A 37 -3.89 -5.85 1.95
CA VAL A 37 -3.58 -5.32 0.61
C VAL A 37 -4.22 -6.23 -0.41
N VAL A 38 -5.35 -5.79 -0.95
CA VAL A 38 -6.17 -6.54 -1.90
C VAL A 38 -5.97 -6.04 -3.33
N GLU A 39 -6.50 -6.80 -4.30
CA GLU A 39 -6.51 -6.50 -5.73
C GLU A 39 -5.14 -6.42 -6.44
N VAL A 40 -4.06 -6.82 -5.75
CA VAL A 40 -2.77 -6.98 -6.38
C VAL A 40 -2.85 -8.11 -7.42
N ALA A 41 -2.81 -7.76 -8.71
CA ALA A 41 -2.84 -8.71 -9.82
C ALA A 41 -1.50 -8.71 -10.59
N PRO A 42 -0.46 -9.44 -10.11
CA PRO A 42 0.87 -9.44 -10.72
C PRO A 42 0.89 -9.98 -12.14
N THR A 43 -0.07 -10.83 -12.51
CA THR A 43 -0.18 -11.40 -13.86
C THR A 43 -0.68 -10.39 -14.89
N LEU A 44 -1.34 -9.32 -14.44
CA LEU A 44 -1.85 -8.25 -15.30
C LEU A 44 -0.90 -7.05 -15.38
N ASP A 45 0.18 -7.07 -14.60
CA ASP A 45 1.24 -6.06 -14.58
C ASP A 45 2.60 -6.67 -14.98
N ASP A 46 2.97 -6.49 -16.24
CA ASP A 46 4.24 -6.95 -16.80
C ASP A 46 5.44 -6.26 -16.15
N SER A 47 5.27 -5.00 -15.71
CA SER A 47 6.33 -4.19 -15.11
C SER A 47 6.58 -4.50 -13.62
N LYS A 48 5.67 -5.25 -12.99
CA LYS A 48 5.67 -5.59 -11.55
C LYS A 48 5.65 -4.37 -10.61
N ILE A 49 5.27 -3.21 -11.11
CA ILE A 49 5.18 -1.97 -10.33
C ILE A 49 4.10 -2.10 -9.25
N VAL A 50 2.93 -2.63 -9.57
CA VAL A 50 1.83 -2.83 -8.61
C VAL A 50 2.24 -3.79 -7.50
N PHE A 51 2.96 -4.86 -7.86
CA PHE A 51 3.51 -5.80 -6.89
C PHE A 51 4.59 -5.16 -6.01
N PHE A 52 5.44 -4.30 -6.59
CA PHE A 52 6.46 -3.57 -5.85
C PHE A 52 5.84 -2.58 -4.85
N ASP A 53 4.83 -1.82 -5.28
CA ASP A 53 4.11 -0.86 -4.43
C ASP A 53 3.39 -1.58 -3.28
N ALA A 54 2.74 -2.71 -3.57
CA ALA A 54 2.13 -3.58 -2.56
C ALA A 54 3.15 -4.08 -1.52
N ARG A 55 4.31 -4.57 -1.98
CA ARG A 55 5.38 -5.01 -1.07
C ARG A 55 5.90 -3.86 -0.20
N LYS A 56 6.04 -2.66 -0.79
CA LYS A 56 6.52 -1.47 -0.08
C LYS A 56 5.56 -1.02 1.00
N ILE A 57 4.25 -1.01 0.74
CA ILE A 57 3.27 -0.63 1.75
C ILE A 57 3.22 -1.63 2.90
N ILE A 58 3.33 -2.94 2.60
CA ILE A 58 3.36 -3.97 3.65
C ILE A 58 4.57 -3.78 4.57
N THR A 59 5.74 -3.50 3.99
CA THR A 59 6.97 -3.30 4.77
C THR A 59 6.87 -2.03 5.62
N ASN A 60 6.50 -0.89 5.02
CA ASN A 60 6.38 0.39 5.73
C ASN A 60 5.37 0.32 6.87
N ALA A 61 4.18 -0.26 6.63
CA ALA A 61 3.16 -0.41 7.66
C ALA A 61 3.61 -1.36 8.78
N GLY A 62 4.29 -2.45 8.43
CA GLY A 62 4.86 -3.39 9.38
C GLY A 62 5.88 -2.74 10.30
N ASP A 63 6.83 -1.99 9.74
CA ASP A 63 7.86 -1.26 10.51
C ASP A 63 7.21 -0.29 11.50
N ILE A 64 6.21 0.46 11.04
CA ILE A 64 5.46 1.41 11.88
C ILE A 64 4.73 0.69 13.03
N ILE A 65 4.04 -0.42 12.76
CA ILE A 65 3.33 -1.19 13.79
C ILE A 65 4.33 -1.73 14.82
N ILE A 66 5.46 -2.25 14.37
CA ILE A 66 6.48 -2.84 15.24
C ILE A 66 7.07 -1.76 16.15
N GLU A 67 7.49 -0.62 15.59
CA GLU A 67 8.06 0.48 16.37
C GLU A 67 7.05 1.06 17.39
N ARG A 68 5.76 1.07 17.06
CA ARG A 68 4.71 1.46 18.00
C ARG A 68 4.49 0.44 19.13
N LYS A 69 4.68 -0.86 18.90
CA LYS A 69 4.59 -1.88 19.96
C LYS A 69 5.77 -1.84 20.95
N ARG A 70 6.89 -1.21 20.57
CA ARG A 70 8.10 -1.13 21.40
C ARG A 70 8.09 0.04 22.39
N ASN A 71 7.26 1.04 22.17
CA ASN A 71 7.08 2.22 23.01
C ASN A 71 5.81 2.09 23.86
#